data_AF-A0A383AN33-F1
#
_entry.id   AF-A0A383AN33-F1
#
_cell.length_a   1.000
_cell.length_b   1.000
_cell.length_c   1.000
_cell.angle_alpha   90.00
_cell.angle_beta   90.00
_cell.angle_gamma   90.00
#
_symmetry.space_group_name_H-M   'P 1'
#
loop_
_entity.id
_entity.type
_entity.pdbx_description
1 polymer ?
#
loop_
_entity_poly.entity_id
_entity_poly.type
_entity_poly.pdbx_seq_one_letter_code
_entity_poly.pdbx_strand_id
1 'polypeptide(L)'
;CSFSIHAEHHLQHQHAAESISTIEDRLVFAFKDGTGFSCSHANAEQYLSLLTEEKENYNPTVLTEDNKQLMDFLGNKNIVDPMTMEALHLNFFNDHSAIPNLFKFEYSSNTILKKLNFSKLEKVLSLLIIGSFLLLPYVNIFLLKNYEQQYKTATLEIFQSLNPDIKRVINPKLQMDQIINTSSEIIQVSTAMNLNTLNDLNKIDLNNIKRAKINFPESILELDINDYSAIKYTFFLKLIDRFDATIVED
;
A
#
# COMPACT_ATOMS: atom_id res chain seq x y z
N CYS A 1 3.54 28.95 13.36
CA CYS A 1 2.81 29.21 14.62
C CYS A 1 2.16 27.92 15.07
N SER A 2 2.69 27.27 16.11
CA SER A 2 2.06 26.13 16.77
C SER A 2 1.17 26.65 17.90
N PHE A 3 -0.13 26.41 17.82
CA PHE A 3 -1.06 26.72 18.91
C PHE A 3 -1.06 25.56 19.90
N SER A 4 -0.95 25.86 21.20
CA SER A 4 -1.07 24.87 22.26
C SER A 4 -2.18 25.29 23.23
N ILE A 5 -3.04 24.33 23.57
CA ILE A 5 -4.12 24.51 24.53
C ILE A 5 -3.82 23.60 25.71
N HIS A 6 -3.78 24.19 26.89
CA HIS A 6 -3.52 23.49 28.13
C HIS A 6 -4.67 23.76 29.10
N ALA A 7 -4.96 22.78 29.94
CA ALA A 7 -5.89 22.97 31.04
C ALA A 7 -5.29 23.96 32.06
N GLU A 8 -6.16 24.73 32.70
CA GLU A 8 -5.80 25.82 33.60
C GLU A 8 -4.97 25.36 34.82
N HIS A 9 -5.25 24.17 35.35
CA HIS A 9 -4.51 23.61 36.48
C HIS A 9 -3.04 23.31 36.16
N HIS A 10 -2.67 23.20 34.88
CA HIS A 10 -1.27 23.00 34.49
C HIS A 10 -0.41 24.23 34.77
N LEU A 11 -1.02 25.42 34.82
CA LEU A 11 -0.35 26.68 35.12
C LEU A 11 0.30 26.65 36.52
N GLN A 12 -0.42 26.10 37.50
CA GLN A 12 0.04 25.98 38.88
C GLN A 12 0.87 24.71 39.13
N HIS A 13 0.63 23.63 38.37
CA HIS A 13 1.34 22.35 38.53
C HIS A 13 2.85 22.46 38.28
N GLN A 14 3.28 23.40 37.43
CA GLN A 14 4.71 23.64 37.19
C GLN A 14 5.41 24.36 38.34
N HIS A 15 4.67 25.16 39.10
CA HIS A 15 5.22 25.86 40.26
C HIS A 15 5.24 24.95 41.48
N ALA A 16 4.15 24.22 41.73
CA ALA A 16 4.05 23.25 42.80
C ALA A 16 3.24 22.02 42.36
N ALA A 17 3.79 20.83 42.65
CA ALA A 17 3.21 19.55 42.23
C ALA A 17 1.76 19.35 42.70
N GLU A 18 1.44 19.79 43.92
CA GLU A 18 0.08 19.90 44.43
C GLU A 18 -0.18 21.34 44.84
N SER A 19 -1.17 21.98 44.22
CA SER A 19 -1.45 23.39 44.44
C SER A 19 -2.93 23.72 44.36
N ILE A 20 -3.30 24.80 45.05
CA ILE A 20 -4.63 25.40 44.98
C ILE A 20 -4.46 26.88 44.67
N SER A 21 -5.11 27.33 43.61
CA SER A 21 -5.19 28.74 43.26
C SER A 21 -6.65 29.18 43.08
N THR A 22 -6.90 30.46 43.29
CA THR A 22 -8.16 31.11 42.98
C THR A 22 -7.98 31.87 41.69
N ILE A 23 -8.79 31.54 40.69
CA ILE A 23 -8.81 32.23 39.40
C ILE A 23 -10.23 32.71 39.19
N GLU A 24 -10.39 34.03 39.15
CA GLU A 24 -11.69 34.70 39.12
C GLU A 24 -12.58 34.25 40.30
N ASP A 25 -13.71 33.59 40.04
CA ASP A 25 -14.66 33.08 41.07
C ASP A 25 -14.56 31.55 41.26
N ARG A 26 -13.43 30.97 40.87
CA ARG A 26 -13.21 29.53 40.88
C ARG A 26 -11.96 29.17 41.65
N LEU A 27 -12.05 28.07 42.39
CA LEU A 27 -10.89 27.38 42.94
C LEU A 27 -10.41 26.34 41.94
N VAL A 28 -9.12 26.37 41.64
CA VAL A 28 -8.45 25.44 40.74
C VAL A 28 -7.48 24.62 41.57
N PHE A 29 -7.62 23.30 41.52
CA PHE A 29 -6.81 22.32 42.20
C PHE A 29 -5.90 21.64 41.19
N ALA A 30 -4.62 21.52 41.50
CA ALA A 30 -3.66 20.69 40.77
C ALA A 30 -3.13 19.58 41.68
N PHE A 31 -2.95 18.41 41.09
CA PHE A 31 -2.50 17.21 41.79
C PHE A 31 -1.17 16.70 41.22
N LYS A 32 -0.44 15.95 42.04
CA LYS A 32 0.89 15.44 41.72
C LYS A 32 0.95 14.55 40.47
N ASP A 33 -0.16 13.91 40.13
CA ASP A 33 -0.30 13.05 38.95
C ASP A 33 -0.55 13.83 37.64
N GLY A 34 -0.54 15.17 37.70
CA GLY A 34 -0.81 16.05 36.55
C GLY A 34 -2.30 16.25 36.26
N THR A 35 -3.18 15.63 37.06
CA THR A 35 -4.62 15.91 36.99
C THR A 35 -4.95 17.18 37.75
N GLY A 36 -6.16 17.70 37.49
CA GLY A 36 -6.65 18.87 38.19
C GLY A 36 -8.15 18.97 38.11
N PHE A 37 -8.69 19.81 38.96
CA PHE A 37 -10.12 20.03 39.09
C PHE A 37 -10.39 21.51 39.34
N SER A 38 -11.55 22.01 38.92
CA SER A 38 -11.98 23.35 39.31
C SER A 38 -13.44 23.36 39.72
N CYS A 39 -13.72 24.07 40.82
CA CYS A 39 -15.08 24.27 41.32
C CYS A 39 -15.31 25.73 41.72
N SER A 40 -16.58 26.09 41.87
CA SER A 40 -16.96 27.38 42.46
C SER A 40 -16.66 27.39 43.96
N HIS A 41 -16.50 28.59 44.53
CA HIS A 41 -16.34 28.75 45.98
C HIS A 41 -17.48 28.10 46.78
N ALA A 42 -18.72 28.14 46.26
CA ALA A 42 -19.89 27.53 46.92
C ALA A 42 -19.76 26.01 47.14
N ASN A 43 -19.01 25.30 46.28
CA ASN A 43 -18.86 23.85 46.35
C ASN A 43 -17.48 23.43 46.92
N ALA A 44 -16.66 24.40 47.32
CA ALA A 44 -15.29 24.19 47.76
C ALA A 44 -15.21 23.30 49.01
N GLU A 45 -16.02 23.61 50.02
CA GLU A 45 -16.03 22.89 51.30
C GLU A 45 -16.42 21.42 51.11
N GLN A 46 -17.48 21.17 50.33
CA GLN A 46 -17.93 19.82 50.03
C GLN A 46 -16.85 19.03 49.27
N TYR A 47 -16.21 19.65 48.28
CA TYR A 47 -15.15 18.98 47.52
C TYR A 47 -13.93 18.68 48.39
N LEU A 48 -13.49 19.63 49.21
CA LEU A 48 -12.36 19.45 50.12
C LEU A 48 -12.63 18.33 51.13
N SER A 49 -13.87 18.22 51.66
CA SER A 49 -14.22 17.12 52.58
C SER A 49 -14.07 15.73 51.93
N LEU A 50 -14.55 15.56 50.68
CA LEU A 50 -14.40 14.32 49.92
C LEU A 50 -12.92 14.04 49.62
N LEU A 51 -12.18 15.09 49.29
CA LEU A 51 -10.78 14.97 48.93
C LEU A 51 -9.91 14.57 50.13
N THR A 52 -10.21 15.07 51.33
CA THR A 52 -9.55 14.64 52.57
C THR A 52 -9.89 13.21 52.97
N GLU A 53 -11.05 12.70 52.58
CA GLU A 53 -11.45 11.30 52.81
C GLU A 53 -10.73 10.34 51.85
N GLU A 54 -10.65 10.70 50.57
CA GLU A 54 -10.02 9.88 49.52
C GLU A 54 -8.48 9.94 49.55
N LYS A 55 -7.89 11.08 49.95
CA LYS A 55 -6.43 11.29 49.97
C LYS A 55 -5.93 11.57 51.38
N GLU A 56 -5.47 10.51 52.04
CA GLU A 56 -5.00 10.52 53.44
C GLU A 56 -3.84 11.52 53.72
N ASN A 57 -3.07 11.92 52.70
CA ASN A 57 -1.90 12.81 52.82
C ASN A 57 -1.89 13.98 51.83
N TYR A 58 -3.04 14.61 51.58
CA TYR A 58 -3.09 15.79 50.71
C TYR A 58 -2.59 17.05 51.44
N ASN A 59 -1.43 17.59 51.03
CA ASN A 59 -0.80 18.78 51.58
C ASN A 59 -0.47 19.79 50.47
N PRO A 60 -1.46 20.55 49.96
CA PRO A 60 -1.28 21.42 48.82
C PRO A 60 -0.53 22.72 49.17
N THR A 61 0.15 23.29 48.18
CA THR A 61 0.64 24.67 48.22
C THR A 61 -0.48 25.62 47.79
N VAL A 62 -0.90 26.51 48.67
CA VAL A 62 -1.91 27.53 48.38
C VAL A 62 -1.22 28.74 47.76
N LEU A 63 -1.55 29.03 46.51
CA LEU A 63 -0.94 30.09 45.69
C LEU A 63 -1.73 31.40 45.70
N THR A 64 -2.83 31.45 46.44
CA THR A 64 -3.71 32.64 46.54
C THR A 64 -3.46 33.39 47.84
N GLU A 65 -3.49 34.71 47.77
CA GLU A 65 -3.55 35.56 48.95
C GLU A 65 -4.92 35.48 49.64
N ASP A 66 -4.91 35.20 50.94
CA ASP A 66 -5.99 35.50 51.90
C ASP A 66 -7.40 34.99 51.58
N ASN A 67 -7.55 33.73 51.14
CA ASN A 67 -8.84 33.05 51.25
C ASN A 67 -9.03 32.46 52.66
N LYS A 68 -9.56 33.26 53.60
CA LYS A 68 -9.78 32.87 55.00
C LYS A 68 -10.56 31.56 55.14
N GLN A 69 -11.60 31.35 54.34
CA GLN A 69 -12.41 30.12 54.38
C GLN A 69 -11.59 28.88 53.97
N LEU A 70 -10.74 29.02 52.96
CA LEU A 70 -9.85 27.94 52.51
C LEU A 70 -8.78 27.62 53.56
N MET A 71 -8.19 28.66 54.18
CA MET A 71 -7.18 28.51 55.22
C MET A 71 -7.75 27.90 56.50
N ASP A 72 -8.98 28.27 56.89
CA ASP A 72 -9.68 27.70 58.03
C ASP A 72 -9.96 26.20 57.81
N PHE A 73 -10.24 25.77 56.58
CA PHE A 73 -10.51 24.38 56.23
C PHE A 73 -9.24 23.52 56.11
N LEU A 74 -8.18 24.05 55.51
CA LEU A 74 -6.90 23.35 55.32
C LEU A 74 -6.02 23.35 56.59
N GLY A 75 -6.24 24.31 57.49
CA GLY A 75 -5.52 24.42 58.76
C GLY A 75 -4.01 24.59 58.57
N ASN A 76 -3.21 23.79 59.28
CA ASN A 76 -1.74 23.82 59.19
C ASN A 76 -1.16 22.85 58.14
N LYS A 77 -2.00 22.24 57.29
CA LYS A 77 -1.59 21.19 56.33
C LYS A 77 -1.10 21.73 54.98
N ASN A 78 -1.13 23.05 54.80
CA ASN A 78 -0.77 23.71 53.56
C ASN A 78 0.46 24.61 53.71
N ILE A 79 1.18 24.79 52.60
CA ILE A 79 2.23 25.80 52.46
C ILE A 79 1.59 26.99 51.75
N VAL A 80 1.70 28.19 52.31
CA VAL A 80 1.22 29.41 51.66
C VAL A 80 2.38 30.04 50.91
N ASP A 81 2.29 30.06 49.59
CA ASP A 81 3.27 30.67 48.68
C ASP A 81 2.52 31.52 47.65
N PRO A 82 2.05 32.73 48.03
CA PRO A 82 1.18 33.51 47.19
C PRO A 82 1.91 33.97 45.93
N MET A 83 1.30 33.71 44.77
CA MET A 83 1.90 34.02 43.48
C MET A 83 0.93 34.79 42.59
N THR A 84 1.43 35.81 41.91
CA THR A 84 0.63 36.56 40.95
C THR A 84 0.40 35.73 39.68
N MET A 85 -0.75 35.95 39.04
CA MET A 85 -1.10 35.29 37.77
C MET A 85 -0.04 35.49 36.69
N GLU A 86 0.54 36.69 36.62
CA GLU A 86 1.62 37.03 35.68
C GLU A 86 2.86 36.17 35.89
N ALA A 87 3.25 35.94 37.15
CA ALA A 87 4.42 35.12 37.48
C ALA A 87 4.17 33.64 37.16
N LEU A 88 2.96 33.15 37.39
CA LEU A 88 2.54 31.81 36.99
C LEU A 88 2.61 31.61 35.47
N HIS A 89 2.10 32.57 34.70
CA HIS A 89 2.20 32.53 33.24
C HIS A 89 3.65 32.57 32.77
N LEU A 90 4.50 33.40 33.36
CA LEU A 90 5.92 33.48 33.01
C LEU A 90 6.64 32.15 33.27
N ASN A 91 6.39 31.52 34.42
CA ASN A 91 6.91 30.20 34.75
C ASN A 91 6.45 29.16 33.72
N PHE A 92 5.19 29.22 33.32
CA PHE A 92 4.65 28.32 32.31
C PHE A 92 5.28 28.49 30.94
N PHE A 93 5.44 29.72 30.46
CA PHE A 93 6.09 29.97 29.19
C PHE A 93 7.52 29.41 29.17
N ASN A 94 8.25 29.53 30.28
CA ASN A 94 9.63 29.06 30.39
C ASN A 94 9.75 27.54 30.42
N ASP A 95 8.79 26.80 30.99
CA ASP A 95 8.92 25.34 31.20
C ASP A 95 7.69 24.48 30.81
N HIS A 96 6.95 24.86 29.77
CA HIS A 96 5.77 24.12 29.26
C HIS A 96 6.09 22.79 28.54
N SER A 97 7.36 22.42 28.43
CA SER A 97 7.79 21.25 27.65
C SER A 97 7.36 19.91 28.26
N ALA A 98 7.21 19.87 29.59
CA ALA A 98 6.84 18.67 30.35
C ALA A 98 5.33 18.37 30.31
N ILE A 99 4.49 19.33 29.90
CA ILE A 99 3.03 19.17 29.93
C ILE A 99 2.54 18.62 28.58
N PRO A 100 1.81 17.49 28.58
CA PRO A 100 1.27 16.95 27.34
C PRO A 100 0.24 17.91 26.73
N ASN A 101 0.39 18.20 25.44
CA ASN A 101 -0.59 18.98 24.70
C ASN A 101 -1.78 18.07 24.36
N LEU A 102 -2.95 18.40 24.90
CA LEU A 102 -4.19 17.64 24.72
C LEU A 102 -4.65 17.54 23.25
N PHE A 103 -4.16 18.43 22.39
CA PHE A 103 -4.50 18.48 20.96
C PHE A 103 -3.37 18.01 20.06
N LYS A 104 -2.22 17.59 20.63
CA LYS A 104 -1.16 17.00 19.85
C LYS A 104 -1.46 15.51 19.67
N PHE A 105 -1.70 15.12 18.43
CA PHE A 105 -1.92 13.71 18.10
C PHE A 105 -0.61 12.94 18.25
N GLU A 106 -0.46 12.21 19.36
CA GLU A 106 0.65 11.28 19.54
C GLU A 106 0.30 9.91 18.98
N TYR A 107 1.11 9.43 18.04
CA TYR A 107 0.97 8.10 17.46
C TYR A 107 1.39 7.04 18.49
N SER A 108 0.43 6.57 19.29
CA SER A 108 0.61 5.44 20.19
C SER A 108 -0.03 4.20 19.60
N SER A 109 0.76 3.16 19.35
CA SER A 109 0.28 1.86 18.88
C SER A 109 -0.74 1.26 19.86
N ASN A 110 -0.56 1.48 21.17
CA ASN A 110 -1.49 1.04 22.19
C ASN A 110 -2.84 1.79 22.11
N THR A 111 -2.81 3.10 21.86
CA THR A 111 -4.04 3.91 21.69
C THR A 111 -4.81 3.50 20.43
N ILE A 112 -4.11 3.27 19.32
CA ILE A 112 -4.72 2.81 18.07
C ILE A 112 -5.34 1.41 18.27
N LEU A 113 -4.59 0.47 18.86
CA LEU A 113 -5.08 -0.89 19.14
C LEU A 113 -6.26 -0.90 20.11
N LYS A 114 -6.28 0.00 21.10
CA LYS A 114 -7.42 0.16 22.02
C LYS A 114 -8.64 0.76 21.32
N LYS A 115 -8.47 1.78 20.46
CA LYS A 115 -9.57 2.38 19.69
C LYS A 115 -10.21 1.40 18.70
N LEU A 116 -9.44 0.48 18.15
CA LEU A 116 -9.93 -0.54 17.24
C LEU A 116 -10.73 -1.65 17.95
N ASN A 117 -10.69 -1.72 19.29
CA ASN A 117 -11.48 -2.66 20.11
C ASN A 117 -11.37 -4.14 19.68
N PHE A 118 -10.23 -4.56 19.13
CA PHE A 118 -10.06 -5.92 18.65
C PHE A 118 -9.98 -6.96 19.78
N SER A 119 -10.65 -8.09 19.57
CA SER A 119 -10.45 -9.33 20.31
C SER A 119 -9.04 -9.89 20.10
N LYS A 120 -8.56 -10.75 21.01
CA LYS A 120 -7.21 -11.36 20.92
C LYS A 120 -7.01 -12.09 19.58
N LEU A 121 -8.04 -12.77 19.08
CA LEU A 121 -7.99 -13.47 17.79
C LEU A 121 -7.97 -12.50 16.61
N GLU A 122 -8.76 -11.44 16.66
CA GLU A 122 -8.82 -10.41 15.61
C GLU A 122 -7.49 -9.67 15.47
N LYS A 123 -6.75 -9.46 16.57
CA LYS A 123 -5.40 -8.88 16.53
C LYS A 123 -4.42 -9.76 15.75
N VAL A 124 -4.45 -11.07 15.99
CA VAL A 124 -3.59 -12.03 15.27
C VAL A 124 -3.98 -12.09 13.81
N LEU A 125 -5.28 -12.15 13.52
CA LEU A 125 -5.78 -12.18 12.14
C LEU A 125 -5.43 -10.90 11.38
N SER A 126 -5.57 -9.73 12.01
CA SER A 126 -5.19 -8.44 11.41
C SER A 126 -3.69 -8.38 11.10
N LEU A 127 -2.84 -8.88 12.00
CA LEU A 127 -1.40 -8.98 11.75
C LEU A 127 -1.07 -9.91 10.58
N LEU A 128 -1.76 -11.06 10.49
CA LEU A 128 -1.60 -11.99 9.38
C LEU A 128 -2.03 -11.38 8.04
N ILE A 129 -3.14 -10.63 8.02
CA ILE A 129 -3.61 -9.96 6.79
C ILE A 129 -2.61 -8.90 6.35
N ILE A 130 -2.13 -8.06 7.26
CA ILE A 130 -1.14 -7.02 6.97
C ILE A 130 0.17 -7.66 6.47
N GLY A 131 0.65 -8.70 7.16
CA GLY A 131 1.84 -9.45 6.76
C GLY A 131 1.67 -10.11 5.39
N SER A 132 0.52 -10.72 5.14
CA SER A 132 0.19 -11.34 3.84
C SER A 132 0.18 -10.30 2.73
N PHE A 133 -0.43 -9.12 2.96
CA PHE A 133 -0.49 -8.04 1.97
C PHE A 133 0.91 -7.52 1.59
N LEU A 134 1.82 -7.45 2.56
CA LEU A 134 3.20 -7.05 2.33
C LEU A 134 4.03 -8.14 1.61
N LEU A 135 3.77 -9.41 1.88
CA LEU A 135 4.52 -10.55 1.31
C LEU A 135 4.00 -10.99 -0.07
N LEU A 136 2.72 -10.76 -0.38
CA LEU A 136 2.08 -11.12 -1.64
C LEU A 136 2.84 -10.67 -2.90
N PRO A 137 3.31 -9.41 -3.02
CA PRO A 137 4.05 -8.99 -4.21
C PRO A 137 5.38 -9.73 -4.36
N TYR A 138 6.07 -10.05 -3.26
CA TYR A 138 7.32 -10.81 -3.32
C TYR A 138 7.12 -12.24 -3.79
N VAL A 139 6.08 -12.91 -3.29
CA VAL A 139 5.69 -14.25 -3.74
C VAL A 139 5.33 -14.23 -5.23
N ASN A 140 4.61 -13.21 -5.69
CA ASN A 140 4.24 -13.07 -7.10
C ASN A 140 5.47 -12.91 -8.01
N ILE A 141 6.42 -12.04 -7.63
CA ILE A 141 7.69 -11.87 -8.38
C ILE A 141 8.48 -13.18 -8.41
N PHE A 142 8.53 -13.93 -7.30
CA PHE A 142 9.21 -15.21 -7.24
C PHE A 142 8.57 -16.23 -8.19
N LEU A 143 7.24 -16.36 -8.17
CA LEU A 143 6.51 -17.25 -9.07
C LEU A 143 6.73 -16.85 -10.54
N LEU A 144 6.68 -15.56 -10.86
CA LEU A 144 6.90 -15.06 -12.21
C LEU A 144 8.28 -15.44 -12.77
N LYS A 145 9.33 -15.28 -11.95
CA LYS A 145 10.69 -15.69 -12.33
C LYS A 145 10.80 -17.21 -12.57
N ASN A 146 10.13 -18.00 -11.73
CA ASN A 146 10.12 -19.45 -11.89
C ASN A 146 9.44 -19.86 -13.21
N TYR A 147 8.30 -19.25 -13.55
CA TYR A 147 7.65 -19.49 -14.83
C TYR A 147 8.52 -19.06 -16.01
N GLU A 148 9.13 -17.87 -15.95
CA GLU A 148 10.04 -17.39 -17.00
C GLU A 148 11.16 -18.40 -17.27
N GLN A 149 11.74 -18.96 -16.21
CA GLN A 149 12.81 -19.94 -16.34
C GLN A 149 12.32 -21.27 -16.93
N GLN A 150 11.15 -21.76 -16.51
CA GLN A 150 10.54 -22.96 -17.09
C GLN A 150 10.24 -22.78 -18.58
N TYR A 151 9.69 -21.63 -18.97
CA TYR A 151 9.45 -21.31 -20.38
C TYR A 151 10.77 -21.28 -21.18
N LYS A 152 11.83 -20.66 -20.65
CA LYS A 152 13.15 -20.63 -21.30
C LYS A 152 13.71 -22.03 -21.50
N THR A 153 13.64 -22.88 -20.47
CA THR A 153 14.15 -24.26 -20.54
C THR A 153 13.35 -25.09 -21.55
N ALA A 154 12.03 -25.10 -21.46
CA ALA A 154 11.17 -25.84 -22.39
C ALA A 154 11.38 -25.38 -23.84
N THR A 155 11.54 -24.07 -24.06
CA THR A 155 11.84 -23.51 -25.38
C THR A 155 13.19 -24.01 -25.90
N LEU A 156 14.21 -24.00 -25.05
CA LEU A 156 15.54 -24.51 -25.40
C LEU A 156 15.51 -26.00 -25.73
N GLU A 157 14.78 -26.81 -24.96
CA GLU A 157 14.60 -28.24 -25.21
C GLU A 157 13.92 -28.50 -26.58
N ILE A 158 12.86 -27.74 -26.90
CA ILE A 158 12.20 -27.83 -28.21
C ILE A 158 13.19 -27.52 -29.34
N PHE A 159 13.95 -26.43 -29.23
CA PHE A 159 14.93 -26.07 -30.26
C PHE A 159 16.07 -27.08 -30.39
N GLN A 160 16.56 -27.65 -29.30
CA GLN A 160 17.57 -28.72 -29.32
C GLN A 160 17.03 -30.00 -29.95
N SER A 161 15.76 -30.34 -29.73
CA SER A 161 15.14 -31.51 -30.35
C SER A 161 14.98 -31.39 -31.86
N LEU A 162 14.80 -30.15 -32.36
CA LEU A 162 14.68 -29.85 -33.79
C LEU A 162 16.04 -29.77 -34.49
N ASN A 163 17.08 -29.30 -33.78
CA ASN A 163 18.44 -29.26 -34.31
C ASN A 163 19.47 -29.39 -33.17
N PRO A 164 20.13 -30.56 -33.02
CA PRO A 164 21.00 -30.86 -31.89
C PRO A 164 22.32 -30.05 -31.89
N ASP A 165 22.70 -29.41 -33.00
CA ASP A 165 23.92 -28.61 -33.11
C ASP A 165 23.74 -27.14 -32.66
N ILE A 166 22.53 -26.74 -32.24
CA ILE A 166 22.26 -25.37 -31.78
C ILE A 166 22.78 -25.20 -30.34
N LYS A 167 23.98 -24.61 -30.20
CA LYS A 167 24.58 -24.27 -28.90
C LYS A 167 24.03 -22.99 -28.25
N ARG A 168 23.21 -22.20 -28.94
CA ARG A 168 22.65 -20.94 -28.45
C ARG A 168 21.28 -20.66 -29.07
N VAL A 169 20.25 -20.43 -28.25
CA VAL A 169 18.96 -19.88 -28.71
C VAL A 169 19.25 -18.46 -29.22
N ILE A 170 19.33 -18.29 -30.54
CA ILE A 170 19.63 -17.00 -31.13
C ILE A 170 18.38 -16.15 -31.00
N ASN A 171 18.51 -14.97 -30.40
CA ASN A 171 17.42 -14.03 -30.19
C ASN A 171 16.79 -13.69 -31.56
N PRO A 172 15.57 -14.17 -31.87
CA PRO A 172 14.98 -14.00 -33.20
C PRO A 172 14.77 -12.53 -33.55
N LYS A 173 14.47 -11.70 -32.54
CA LYS A 173 14.38 -10.24 -32.70
C LYS A 173 15.72 -9.64 -33.13
N LEU A 174 16.82 -10.09 -32.54
CA LEU A 174 18.16 -9.60 -32.89
C LEU A 174 18.58 -10.06 -34.28
N GLN A 175 18.15 -11.24 -34.72
CA GLN A 175 18.32 -11.71 -36.10
C GLN A 175 17.43 -10.93 -37.08
N MET A 176 16.18 -10.63 -36.72
CA MET A 176 15.30 -9.79 -37.53
C MET A 176 15.87 -8.37 -37.67
N ASP A 177 16.37 -7.78 -36.58
CA ASP A 177 17.02 -6.46 -36.60
C ASP A 177 18.30 -6.49 -37.45
N GLN A 178 19.10 -7.56 -37.37
CA GLN A 178 20.27 -7.74 -38.23
C GLN A 178 19.87 -7.90 -39.70
N ILE A 179 18.83 -8.67 -40.02
CA ILE A 179 18.32 -8.84 -41.39
C ILE A 179 17.78 -7.51 -41.90
N ILE A 180 16.97 -6.77 -41.14
CA ILE A 180 16.39 -5.46 -41.53
C ILE A 180 17.51 -4.47 -41.84
N ASN A 181 18.50 -4.36 -40.95
CA ASN A 181 19.64 -3.46 -41.13
C ASN A 181 20.53 -3.87 -42.32
N THR A 182 20.67 -5.17 -42.60
CA THR A 182 21.45 -5.67 -43.75
C THR A 182 20.64 -5.60 -45.07
N SER A 183 19.31 -5.71 -45.00
CA SER A 183 18.39 -5.67 -46.14
C SER A 183 18.07 -4.25 -46.64
N SER A 184 18.52 -3.22 -45.92
CA SER A 184 18.35 -1.82 -46.34
C SER A 184 19.17 -1.47 -47.59
N GLU A 185 20.15 -2.31 -47.97
CA GLU A 185 20.97 -2.10 -49.18
C GLU A 185 20.53 -2.93 -50.40
N ILE A 186 19.64 -3.92 -50.27
CA ILE A 186 19.37 -4.87 -51.36
C ILE A 186 17.86 -5.14 -51.53
N ILE A 187 17.32 -4.68 -52.68
CA ILE A 187 16.04 -5.02 -53.35
C ILE A 187 14.91 -3.99 -53.22
N GLN A 188 14.96 -2.99 -54.12
CA GLN A 188 13.75 -2.48 -54.79
C GLN A 188 13.31 -3.49 -55.85
N VAL A 189 12.42 -4.42 -55.52
CA VAL A 189 11.58 -5.11 -56.52
C VAL A 189 10.15 -5.06 -55.99
N SER A 190 9.43 -4.02 -56.40
CA SER A 190 7.99 -3.89 -56.18
C SER A 190 7.26 -4.36 -57.44
N THR A 191 7.07 -5.66 -57.56
CA THR A 191 5.90 -6.15 -58.29
C THR A 191 4.78 -6.21 -57.27
N ALA A 192 3.76 -5.37 -57.42
CA ALA A 192 2.61 -5.33 -56.54
C ALA A 192 1.82 -6.64 -56.64
N MET A 193 2.29 -7.67 -55.93
CA MET A 193 1.54 -8.89 -55.70
C MET A 193 0.37 -8.53 -54.78
N ASN A 194 -0.85 -8.62 -55.30
CA ASN A 194 -2.05 -8.37 -54.52
C ASN A 194 -2.25 -9.52 -53.52
N LEU A 195 -1.70 -9.36 -52.32
CA LEU A 195 -1.72 -10.35 -51.23
C LEU A 195 -3.13 -10.60 -50.67
N ASN A 196 -4.17 -9.89 -51.14
CA ASN A 196 -5.55 -10.16 -50.73
C ASN A 196 -6.03 -11.56 -51.15
N THR A 197 -5.41 -12.18 -52.17
CA THR A 197 -5.70 -13.58 -52.55
C THR A 197 -5.18 -14.60 -51.52
N LEU A 198 -4.22 -14.22 -50.67
CA LEU A 198 -3.73 -15.07 -49.58
C LEU A 198 -4.74 -15.19 -48.42
N ASN A 199 -5.65 -14.22 -48.27
CA ASN A 199 -6.73 -14.33 -47.28
C ASN A 199 -7.69 -15.48 -47.58
N ASP A 200 -7.80 -15.90 -48.84
CA ASP A 200 -8.61 -17.07 -49.20
C ASP A 200 -7.92 -18.40 -48.84
N LEU A 201 -6.60 -18.42 -48.65
CA LEU A 201 -5.88 -19.61 -48.16
C LEU A 201 -6.27 -19.96 -46.72
N ASN A 202 -6.64 -18.97 -45.90
CA ASN A 202 -7.15 -19.20 -44.54
C ASN A 202 -8.51 -19.93 -44.51
N LYS A 203 -9.22 -20.02 -45.65
CA LYS A 203 -10.48 -20.76 -45.77
C LYS A 203 -10.26 -22.21 -46.20
N ILE A 204 -9.04 -22.59 -46.57
CA ILE A 204 -8.69 -23.97 -46.89
C ILE A 204 -8.53 -24.70 -45.57
N ASP A 205 -9.43 -25.65 -45.32
CA ASP A 205 -9.38 -26.51 -44.13
C ASP A 205 -8.20 -27.49 -44.28
N LEU A 206 -7.09 -27.15 -43.62
CA LEU A 206 -5.83 -27.89 -43.66
C LEU A 206 -5.96 -29.31 -43.05
N ASN A 207 -7.02 -29.57 -42.27
CA ASN A 207 -7.25 -30.87 -41.65
C ASN A 207 -7.50 -32.01 -42.66
N ASN A 208 -7.88 -31.65 -43.89
CA ASN A 208 -8.23 -32.60 -44.94
C ASN A 208 -7.08 -32.85 -45.93
N ILE A 209 -5.92 -32.20 -45.72
CA ILE A 209 -4.69 -32.41 -46.50
C ILE A 209 -3.85 -33.45 -45.75
N LYS A 210 -3.76 -34.68 -46.27
CA LYS A 210 -2.96 -35.75 -45.67
C LYS A 210 -1.47 -35.56 -45.89
N ARG A 211 -1.10 -35.04 -47.06
CA ARG A 211 0.29 -34.82 -47.44
C ARG A 211 0.39 -33.62 -48.34
N ALA A 212 1.39 -32.78 -48.08
CA ALA A 212 1.82 -31.73 -48.99
C ALA A 212 3.32 -31.87 -49.20
N LYS A 213 3.75 -31.90 -50.46
CA LYS A 213 5.17 -31.97 -50.83
C LYS A 213 5.46 -30.87 -51.84
N ILE A 214 6.46 -30.06 -51.54
CA ILE A 214 6.88 -28.93 -52.38
C ILE A 214 8.25 -29.25 -52.96
N ASN A 215 8.35 -29.24 -54.29
CA ASN A 215 9.62 -29.26 -55.00
C ASN A 215 9.94 -27.84 -55.48
N PHE A 216 10.76 -27.09 -54.72
CA PHE A 216 11.11 -25.71 -55.05
C PHE A 216 11.85 -25.56 -56.40
N PRO A 217 12.85 -26.41 -56.73
CA PRO A 217 13.51 -26.37 -58.04
C PRO A 217 12.56 -26.51 -59.24
N GLU A 218 11.57 -27.39 -59.15
CA GLU A 218 10.63 -27.67 -60.24
C GLU A 218 9.34 -26.84 -60.14
N SER A 219 9.16 -26.08 -59.05
CA SER A 219 7.93 -25.34 -58.73
C SER A 219 6.67 -26.21 -58.74
N ILE A 220 6.79 -27.47 -58.30
CA ILE A 220 5.69 -28.44 -58.24
C ILE A 220 5.21 -28.58 -56.79
N LEU A 221 3.90 -28.52 -56.60
CA LEU A 221 3.24 -28.80 -55.33
C LEU A 221 2.36 -30.06 -55.51
N GLU A 222 2.72 -31.13 -54.83
CA GLU A 222 1.90 -32.35 -54.74
C GLU A 222 1.04 -32.27 -53.47
N LEU A 223 -0.28 -32.40 -53.63
CA LEU A 223 -1.25 -32.39 -52.53
C LEU A 223 -2.05 -33.69 -52.54
N ASP A 224 -2.01 -34.42 -51.42
CA ASP A 224 -2.86 -35.57 -51.16
C ASP A 224 -4.01 -35.13 -50.26
N ILE A 225 -5.23 -35.18 -50.80
CA ILE A 225 -6.43 -34.63 -50.19
C ILE A 225 -7.44 -35.76 -49.99
N ASN A 226 -7.86 -35.98 -48.74
CA ASN A 226 -8.87 -36.97 -48.40
C ASN A 226 -10.17 -36.30 -47.93
N ASP A 227 -11.30 -36.97 -48.19
CA ASP A 227 -12.61 -36.66 -47.61
C ASP A 227 -13.16 -35.25 -47.93
N TYR A 228 -12.84 -34.71 -49.10
CA TYR A 228 -13.54 -33.54 -49.63
C TYR A 228 -14.91 -33.92 -50.20
N SER A 229 -15.98 -33.29 -49.71
CA SER A 229 -17.27 -33.33 -50.42
C SER A 229 -17.11 -32.74 -51.82
N ALA A 230 -17.83 -33.25 -52.82
CA ALA A 230 -17.74 -32.81 -54.22
C ALA A 230 -17.80 -31.28 -54.38
N ILE A 231 -18.65 -30.59 -53.62
CA ILE A 231 -18.79 -29.12 -53.67
C ILE A 231 -17.51 -28.41 -53.20
N LYS A 232 -16.88 -28.89 -52.11
CA LYS A 232 -15.63 -28.34 -51.60
C LYS A 232 -14.47 -28.59 -52.58
N TYR A 233 -14.45 -29.76 -53.22
CA TYR A 233 -13.42 -30.09 -54.21
C TYR A 233 -13.53 -29.19 -55.45
N THR A 234 -14.74 -28.99 -55.98
CA THR A 234 -14.96 -28.05 -57.09
C THR A 234 -14.58 -26.61 -56.73
N PHE A 235 -14.86 -26.17 -55.50
CA PHE A 235 -14.44 -24.85 -55.04
C PHE A 235 -12.90 -24.73 -54.99
N PHE A 236 -12.23 -25.75 -54.49
CA PHE A 236 -10.77 -25.81 -54.44
C PHE A 236 -10.13 -25.76 -55.83
N LEU A 237 -10.64 -26.53 -56.80
CA LEU A 237 -10.17 -26.47 -58.20
C LEU A 237 -10.35 -25.06 -58.80
N LYS A 238 -11.51 -24.43 -58.59
CA LYS A 238 -11.77 -23.06 -59.05
C LYS A 238 -10.87 -22.01 -58.40
N LEU A 239 -10.38 -22.28 -57.20
CA LEU A 239 -9.46 -21.40 -56.48
C LEU A 239 -8.05 -21.54 -57.06
N ILE A 240 -7.58 -22.77 -57.31
CA ILE A 240 -6.28 -23.03 -57.95
C ILE A 240 -6.22 -22.47 -59.37
N ASP A 241 -7.31 -22.57 -60.14
CA ASP A 241 -7.42 -22.02 -61.50
C ASP A 241 -7.16 -20.50 -61.54
N ARG A 242 -7.37 -19.78 -60.42
CA ARG A 242 -7.05 -18.34 -60.31
C ARG A 242 -5.57 -18.04 -60.08
N PHE A 243 -4.76 -19.03 -59.73
CA PHE A 243 -3.34 -18.86 -59.40
C PHE A 243 -2.39 -19.16 -60.57
N ASP A 244 -2.90 -19.22 -61.81
CA ASP A 244 -2.11 -19.51 -63.02
C ASP A 244 -1.30 -20.82 -62.88
N ALA A 245 -1.91 -21.80 -62.20
CA ALA A 245 -1.34 -23.09 -61.88
C ALA A 245 -1.99 -24.18 -62.73
N THR A 246 -1.18 -25.03 -63.36
CA THR A 246 -1.67 -26.18 -64.14
C THR A 246 -1.92 -27.36 -63.21
N ILE A 247 -3.16 -27.84 -63.19
CA ILE A 247 -3.55 -29.02 -62.41
C ILE A 247 -3.18 -30.28 -63.20
N VAL A 248 -2.44 -31.19 -62.57
CA VAL A 248 -2.13 -32.52 -63.11
C VAL A 248 -2.77 -33.54 -62.17
N GLU A 249 -3.79 -34.24 -62.65
CA GLU A 249 -4.45 -35.33 -61.92
C GLU A 249 -3.76 -36.66 -62.26
N ASP A 250 -3.46 -37.47 -61.24
CA ASP A 250 -3.02 -38.87 -61.37
C ASP A 250 -4.20 -39.83 -61.21
#